data_AF-A0A920NPR5-F1
#
_entry.id   AF-A0A920NPR5-F1
#
_cell.length_a   1.000
_cell.length_b   1.000
_cell.length_c   1.000
_cell.angle_alpha   90.00
_cell.angle_beta   90.00
_cell.angle_gamma   90.00
#
_symmetry.space_group_name_H-M   'P 1'
#
loop_
_entity.id
_entity.type
_entity.pdbx_description
1 polymer ?
#
loop_
_entity_poly.entity_id
_entity_poly.type
_entity_poly.pdbx_seq_one_letter_code
_entity_poly.pdbx_strand_id
1 'polypeptide(L)'
;MVTFGKCCNPIPGDEMIGFLTRGRGITVHHSSCKSLPLLNEESDRLMPVEWDVARSDIFNVRLKIESLDRKGMLKEITEVISGGEYQYNQRGHESERRIINRIFHRAGE
;
A
#
# COMPACT_ATOMS: atom_id res chain seq x y z
N MET A 1 0.38 -13.25 -17.83
CA MET A 1 0.41 -11.85 -17.35
C MET A 1 0.25 -11.87 -15.84
N VAL A 2 1.14 -11.18 -15.13
CA VAL A 2 1.12 -11.06 -13.67
C VAL A 2 0.96 -9.58 -13.31
N THR A 3 0.06 -9.26 -12.41
CA THR A 3 -0.18 -7.88 -11.95
C THR A 3 -0.36 -7.83 -10.44
N PHE A 4 -0.07 -6.70 -9.81
CA PHE A 4 -0.36 -6.48 -8.40
C PHE A 4 -1.77 -5.92 -8.19
N GLY A 5 -2.44 -6.39 -7.14
CA GLY A 5 -3.72 -5.87 -6.70
C GLY A 5 -3.61 -4.43 -6.19
N LYS A 6 -4.43 -3.53 -6.73
CA LYS A 6 -4.47 -2.10 -6.33
C LYS A 6 -4.99 -1.87 -4.90
N CYS A 7 -5.61 -2.89 -4.30
CA CYS A 7 -6.22 -2.83 -2.97
C CYS A 7 -5.20 -2.94 -1.82
N CYS A 8 -4.12 -3.69 -1.98
CA CYS A 8 -3.16 -3.98 -0.90
C CYS A 8 -1.72 -3.56 -1.19
N ASN A 9 -1.33 -3.30 -2.45
CA ASN A 9 0.00 -2.81 -2.84
C ASN A 9 1.16 -3.52 -2.11
N PRO A 10 1.30 -4.85 -2.26
CA PRO A 10 2.30 -5.60 -1.51
C PRO A 10 3.72 -5.13 -1.87
N ILE A 11 4.62 -5.11 -0.89
CA ILE A 11 6.02 -4.72 -1.03
C ILE A 11 6.95 -5.91 -0.74
N PRO A 12 8.21 -5.89 -1.23
CA PRO A 12 9.16 -6.94 -0.92
C PRO A 12 9.26 -7.26 0.57
N GLY A 13 9.12 -8.55 0.90
CA GLY A 13 9.07 -9.05 2.27
C GLY A 13 7.67 -9.32 2.81
N ASP A 14 6.62 -8.80 2.15
CA ASP A 14 5.24 -9.14 2.49
C ASP A 14 4.90 -10.59 2.13
N GLU A 15 4.05 -11.21 2.95
CA GLU A 15 3.43 -12.48 2.60
C GLU A 15 2.41 -12.28 1.48
N MET A 16 2.57 -13.05 0.39
CA MET A 16 1.77 -12.90 -0.81
C MET A 16 0.98 -14.15 -1.18
N ILE A 17 -0.11 -13.92 -1.91
CA ILE A 17 -0.92 -14.95 -2.52
C ILE A 17 -1.33 -14.53 -3.93
N GLY A 18 -1.19 -15.45 -4.88
CA GLY A 18 -1.63 -15.28 -6.26
C GLY A 18 -3.09 -15.69 -6.41
N PHE A 19 -3.86 -14.91 -7.16
CA PHE A 19 -5.23 -15.23 -7.53
C PHE A 19 -5.35 -15.37 -9.05
N LEU A 20 -5.75 -16.56 -9.52
CA LEU A 20 -5.97 -16.85 -10.93
C LEU A 20 -7.24 -16.17 -11.41
N THR A 21 -7.11 -15.13 -12.23
CA THR A 21 -8.24 -14.40 -12.82
C THR A 21 -8.93 -15.21 -13.92
N ARG A 22 -10.20 -14.90 -14.21
CA ARG A 22 -11.01 -15.56 -15.26
C ARG A 22 -10.39 -15.46 -16.67
N GLY A 23 -9.50 -14.49 -16.90
CA GLY A 23 -8.77 -14.27 -18.16
C GLY A 23 -7.37 -14.90 -18.24
N ARG A 24 -7.04 -15.87 -17.36
CA ARG A 24 -5.74 -16.59 -17.27
C ARG A 24 -4.54 -15.74 -16.83
N GLY A 25 -4.75 -14.53 -16.33
CA GLY A 25 -3.71 -13.75 -15.63
C GLY A 25 -3.69 -14.05 -14.12
N ILE A 26 -2.56 -13.80 -13.46
CA ILE A 26 -2.44 -13.89 -12.00
C ILE A 26 -2.45 -12.47 -11.43
N THR A 27 -3.33 -12.21 -10.48
CA THR A 27 -3.27 -10.99 -9.66
C THR A 27 -2.65 -11.34 -8.32
N VAL A 28 -1.56 -10.69 -7.95
CA VAL A 28 -0.85 -10.89 -6.68
C VAL A 28 -1.43 -9.96 -5.62
N HIS A 29 -1.77 -10.54 -4.47
CA HIS A 29 -2.30 -9.85 -3.30
C HIS A 29 -1.43 -10.13 -2.07
N HIS A 30 -1.55 -9.28 -1.06
CA HIS A 30 -1.09 -9.61 0.29
C HIS A 30 -1.96 -10.74 0.84
N SER A 31 -1.39 -11.71 1.56
CA SER A 31 -2.11 -12.88 2.09
C SER A 31 -3.31 -12.50 2.97
N SER A 32 -3.24 -11.38 3.69
CA SER A 32 -4.33 -10.84 4.51
C SER A 32 -5.26 -9.84 3.80
N CYS A 33 -5.21 -9.75 2.46
CA CYS A 33 -6.00 -8.78 1.71
C CYS A 33 -7.51 -9.05 1.84
N LYS A 34 -8.26 -8.08 2.38
CA LYS A 34 -9.72 -8.16 2.56
C LYS A 34 -10.53 -8.25 1.26
N SER A 35 -9.92 -7.89 0.14
CA SER A 35 -10.57 -7.96 -1.19
C SER A 35 -10.33 -9.31 -1.88
N LEU A 36 -9.60 -10.24 -1.25
CA LEU A 36 -9.47 -11.58 -1.79
C LEU A 36 -10.83 -12.27 -1.76
N PRO A 37 -11.26 -12.87 -2.88
CA PRO A 37 -12.47 -13.68 -2.91
C PRO A 37 -12.19 -15.02 -2.21
N LEU A 38 -12.29 -15.00 -0.88
CA LEU A 38 -12.14 -16.18 0.00
C LEU A 38 -13.43 -17.02 0.09
N LEU A 39 -14.39 -16.81 -0.82
CA LEU A 39 -15.60 -17.61 -0.89
C LEU A 39 -15.21 -19.04 -1.31
N ASN A 40 -15.79 -20.04 -0.66
CA ASN A 40 -15.44 -21.47 -0.81
C ASN A 40 -15.33 -21.95 -2.26
N GLU A 41 -16.08 -21.36 -3.20
CA GLU A 41 -16.10 -21.74 -4.62
C GLU A 41 -14.91 -21.21 -5.44
N GLU A 42 -14.16 -20.22 -4.94
CA GLU A 42 -13.02 -19.63 -5.67
C GLU A 42 -11.66 -19.94 -5.02
N SER A 43 -11.64 -20.74 -3.94
CA SER A 43 -10.40 -21.12 -3.23
C SER A 43 -9.41 -21.88 -4.12
N ASP A 44 -9.89 -22.69 -5.06
CA ASP A 44 -9.05 -23.46 -5.99
C ASP A 44 -8.27 -22.56 -6.98
N ARG A 45 -8.57 -21.26 -7.00
CA ARG A 45 -7.90 -20.26 -7.84
C ARG A 45 -6.80 -19.53 -7.08
N LEU A 46 -6.55 -19.87 -5.82
CA LEU A 46 -5.44 -19.35 -5.05
C LEU A 46 -4.18 -20.19 -5.26
N MET A 47 -3.03 -19.52 -5.36
CA MET A 47 -1.74 -20.19 -5.49
C MET A 47 -0.67 -19.46 -4.67
N PRO A 48 0.29 -20.20 -4.07
CA PRO A 48 1.43 -19.57 -3.41
C PRO A 48 2.28 -18.82 -4.44
N VAL A 49 2.79 -17.66 -4.04
CA VAL A 49 3.71 -16.85 -4.85
C VAL A 49 4.77 -16.27 -3.92
N GLU A 50 5.98 -16.09 -4.45
CA GLU A 50 7.11 -15.54 -3.70
C GLU A 50 7.71 -14.36 -4.45
N TRP A 51 8.44 -13.53 -3.70
CA TRP A 51 9.23 -12.46 -4.27
C TRP A 51 10.48 -13.03 -4.93
N ASP A 52 10.68 -12.70 -6.20
CA ASP A 52 11.96 -12.90 -6.89
C ASP A 52 12.57 -11.52 -7.15
N VAL A 53 13.26 -10.98 -6.14
CA VAL A 53 13.80 -9.62 -6.14
C VAL A 53 15.24 -9.62 -5.66
N ALA A 54 16.11 -8.93 -6.39
CA ALA A 54 17.48 -8.67 -5.96
C ALA A 54 17.52 -7.50 -4.97
N ARG A 55 18.54 -7.47 -4.10
CA ARG A 55 18.73 -6.35 -3.15
C ARG A 55 18.91 -4.98 -3.84
N SER A 56 19.27 -4.96 -5.12
CA SER A 56 19.45 -3.74 -5.92
C SER A 56 18.16 -3.23 -6.56
N ASP A 57 17.05 -3.97 -6.47
CA ASP A 57 15.82 -3.61 -7.16
C ASP A 57 15.09 -2.47 -6.43
N ILE A 58 14.66 -1.47 -7.19
CA ILE A 58 13.98 -0.27 -6.67
C ILE A 58 12.47 -0.49 -6.73
N PHE A 59 11.79 -0.25 -5.61
CA PHE A 59 10.33 -0.37 -5.50
C PHE A 59 9.68 0.95 -5.14
N ASN A 60 8.64 1.30 -5.88
CA ASN A 60 7.80 2.45 -5.53
C ASN A 60 6.85 2.06 -4.40
N VAL A 61 7.02 2.70 -3.24
CA VAL A 61 6.12 2.55 -2.09
C VAL A 61 5.30 3.81 -1.90
N ARG A 62 4.09 3.67 -1.34
CA ARG A 62 3.29 4.81 -0.90
C ARG A 62 3.39 4.94 0.61
N LEU A 63 3.86 6.09 1.07
CA LEU A 63 3.92 6.43 2.49
C LEU A 63 2.71 7.30 2.86
N LYS A 64 2.07 6.99 3.98
CA LYS A 64 1.08 7.85 4.62
C LYS A 64 1.67 8.32 5.95
N ILE A 65 1.69 9.64 6.15
CA ILE A 65 2.20 10.26 7.38
C ILE A 65 1.02 10.98 8.04
N GLU A 66 0.74 10.60 9.29
CA GLU A 66 -0.24 11.28 10.14
C GLU A 66 0.52 11.99 11.26
N SER A 67 0.31 13.30 11.38
CA SER A 67 1.05 14.14 12.30
C SER A 67 0.23 15.36 12.70
N LEU A 68 0.52 15.93 13.86
CA LEU A 68 -0.02 17.22 14.28
C LEU A 68 0.62 18.34 13.46
N ASP A 69 -0.20 19.20 12.85
CA ASP A 69 0.29 20.32 12.06
C ASP A 69 1.04 21.32 12.96
N ARG A 70 2.36 21.36 12.82
CA ARG A 70 3.25 22.28 13.54
C ARG A 70 4.17 22.98 12.55
N LYS A 71 4.49 24.24 12.85
CA LYS A 71 5.41 25.04 12.05
C LYS A 71 6.74 24.29 11.90
N GLY A 72 7.17 24.08 10.66
CA GLY A 72 8.42 23.37 10.34
C GLY A 72 8.26 21.88 10.09
N MET A 73 7.11 21.26 10.36
CA MET A 73 6.89 19.81 10.20
C MET A 73 7.20 19.29 8.78
N LEU A 74 6.70 19.96 7.74
CA LEU A 74 6.97 19.55 6.35
C LEU A 74 8.45 19.64 5.99
N LYS A 75 9.15 20.64 6.55
CA LYS A 75 10.60 20.81 6.36
C LYS A 75 11.34 19.64 7.01
N GLU A 76 11.03 19.32 8.27
CA GLU A 76 11.62 18.18 8.99
C GLU A 76 11.40 16.85 8.22
N ILE A 77 10.17 16.60 7.74
CA ILE A 77 9.85 15.41 6.93
C ILE A 77 10.69 15.37 5.65
N THR A 78 10.79 16.50 4.94
CA THR A 78 11.53 16.57 3.67
C THR A 78 13.03 16.40 3.88
N GLU A 79 13.59 16.93 4.97
CA GLU A 79 15.00 16.76 5.33
C GLU A 79 15.33 15.30 5.64
N VAL A 80 14.48 14.59 6.39
CA VAL A 80 14.66 13.16 6.67
C VAL A 80 14.59 12.33 5.38
N ILE A 81 13.62 12.61 4.50
CA ILE A 81 13.48 11.88 3.23
C ILE A 81 14.68 12.15 2.31
N SER A 82 15.11 13.41 2.21
CA SER A 82 16.23 13.82 1.34
C SER A 82 17.60 13.35 1.85
N GLY A 83 17.73 13.12 3.16
CA GLY A 83 18.97 12.67 3.80
C GLY A 83 19.25 11.17 3.64
N GLY A 84 18.27 10.37 3.21
CA GLY A 84 18.45 8.94 2.94
C GLY A 84 18.67 8.64 1.45
N GLU A 85 19.17 7.43 1.14
CA GLU A 85 19.33 6.94 -0.24
C GLU A 85 17.97 6.51 -0.86
N TYR A 86 16.91 7.30 -0.69
CA TYR A 86 15.57 7.01 -1.21
C TYR A 86 15.23 7.92 -2.39
N GLN A 87 14.82 7.34 -3.53
CA GLN A 87 14.34 8.12 -4.68
C GLN A 87 12.87 8.53 -4.48
N TYR A 88 12.60 9.84 -4.42
CA TYR A 88 11.28 10.39 -4.14
C TYR A 88 10.54 10.79 -5.42
N ASN A 89 9.40 10.14 -5.69
CA ASN A 89 8.50 10.46 -6.82
C ASN A 89 7.20 11.13 -6.31
N GLN A 90 7.08 12.45 -6.42
CA GLN A 90 5.88 13.18 -6.01
C GLN A 90 4.68 12.91 -6.93
N ARG A 91 3.65 12.26 -6.40
CA ARG A 91 2.31 12.21 -7.01
C ARG A 91 1.25 12.66 -6.01
N GLY A 92 1.07 13.99 -5.91
CA GLY A 92 -0.02 14.63 -5.19
C GLY A 92 0.26 14.89 -3.71
N HIS A 93 0.01 16.13 -3.28
CA HIS A 93 -0.01 16.56 -1.88
C HIS A 93 -1.41 17.12 -1.61
N GLU A 94 -2.24 16.40 -0.84
CA GLU A 94 -3.53 16.88 -0.39
C GLU A 94 -3.44 17.22 1.09
N SER A 95 -3.37 18.52 1.39
CA SER A 95 -3.44 19.04 2.75
C SER A 95 -4.88 18.87 3.26
N GLU A 96 -5.20 17.71 3.84
CA GLU A 96 -6.51 17.43 4.42
C GLU A 96 -6.73 18.24 5.70
N ARG A 97 -7.08 19.52 5.56
CA ARG A 97 -7.65 20.33 6.65
C ARG A 97 -9.05 19.86 7.12
N ARG A 98 -9.55 18.70 6.67
CA ARG A 98 -10.97 18.31 6.84
C ARG A 98 -11.25 16.94 7.45
N ILE A 99 -10.28 16.02 7.58
CA ILE A 99 -10.61 14.68 8.12
C ILE A 99 -10.75 14.65 9.65
N ILE A 100 -10.05 15.53 10.38
CA ILE A 100 -10.08 15.47 11.86
C ILE A 100 -11.44 15.94 12.42
N ASN A 101 -12.16 16.87 11.79
CA ASN A 101 -13.44 17.36 12.34
C ASN A 101 -14.65 16.43 12.14
N ARG A 102 -14.55 15.38 11.31
CA ARG A 102 -15.71 14.51 11.04
C ARG A 102 -15.77 13.26 11.92
N ILE A 103 -14.65 12.85 12.52
CA ILE A 103 -14.60 11.68 13.41
C ILE A 103 -15.09 12.05 14.81
N PHE A 104 -14.86 13.27 15.30
CA PHE A 104 -15.32 13.68 16.63
C PHE A 104 -16.82 13.97 16.73
N HIS A 105 -17.51 14.33 15.63
CA HIS A 105 -18.95 14.61 15.69
C HIS A 105 -19.86 13.37 15.68
N ARG A 106 -19.32 12.17 15.39
CA ARG A 106 -20.14 10.93 15.31
C ARG A 106 -19.91 9.95 16.46
N ALA A 107 -19.04 10.29 17.41
CA ALA A 107 -18.74 9.48 18.59
C ALA A 107 -19.27 10.11 19.90
N GLY A 108 -20.17 11.09 19.80
CA GLY A 108 -20.64 11.89 20.93
C GLY A 108 -22.15 12.20 20.92
N GLU A 109 -22.97 11.39 20.27
CA GLU A 109 -24.44 11.31 20.48
C GLU A 109 -24.88 9.84 20.45
#